data_AF-A0A0F2PLC9-F1
#
_entry.id   AF-A0A0F2PLC9-F1
#
_cell.length_a   1.000
_cell.length_b   1.000
_cell.length_c   1.000
_cell.angle_alpha   90.00
_cell.angle_beta   90.00
_cell.angle_gamma   90.00
#
_symmetry.space_group_name_H-M   'P 1'
#
loop_
_entity.id
_entity.type
_entity.pdbx_description
1 polymer ?
#
loop_
_entity_poly.entity_id
_entity_poly.type
_entity_poly.pdbx_seq_one_letter_code
_entity_poly.pdbx_strand_id
1 'polypeptide(L)'
;MPFLKKITFDWNRVKEKNKYPFNIPALSQLNALDMNHNLIFFIGENGTGKSTLLEAIAFKCGFGNKGGGKNDLVENPDSSIMLEPIITLSWLPKVSNGFLLRAETFFDFANYLDQLAQDPYIGPQVYNQYGGKSLHEQSHGEAFLSLFSNRLRGKGLYILDEPEAALSPQRQMAFLRIMRDLEQSGHAQFLIATHSPILLAYPKAVIYSFAEDEIKRVAYEETEHYQLTKAFLNNRESFLKQLFEDY
;
A
#
# COMPACT_ATOMS: atom_id res chain seq x y z
N MET A 1 -9.07 -7.11 -15.07
CA MET A 1 -8.53 -8.48 -14.82
C MET A 1 -7.19 -8.28 -14.14
N PRO A 2 -6.91 -8.96 -13.01
CA PRO A 2 -5.70 -8.68 -12.23
C PRO A 2 -4.45 -9.15 -12.97
N PHE A 3 -3.33 -8.45 -12.77
CA PHE A 3 -2.07 -8.69 -13.49
C PHE A 3 -1.17 -9.64 -12.72
N LEU A 4 -0.85 -9.28 -11.47
CA LEU A 4 -0.15 -10.13 -10.52
C LEU A 4 -1.11 -11.25 -10.09
N LYS A 5 -0.67 -12.50 -10.24
CA LYS A 5 -1.47 -13.69 -9.97
C LYS A 5 -1.07 -14.38 -8.69
N LYS A 6 0.23 -14.42 -8.39
CA LYS A 6 0.75 -15.17 -7.26
C LYS A 6 2.11 -14.64 -6.84
N ILE A 7 2.39 -14.73 -5.55
CA ILE A 7 3.72 -14.55 -4.95
C ILE A 7 4.14 -15.91 -4.42
N THR A 8 5.38 -16.32 -4.67
CA THR A 8 5.99 -17.52 -4.09
C THR A 8 7.30 -17.18 -3.40
N PHE A 9 7.59 -17.86 -2.30
CA PHE A 9 8.77 -17.60 -1.46
C PHE A 9 9.74 -18.79 -1.54
N ASP A 10 11.01 -18.51 -1.77
CA ASP A 10 12.09 -19.49 -1.78
C ASP A 10 12.95 -19.37 -0.52
N TRP A 11 12.43 -19.90 0.59
CA TRP A 11 13.08 -19.86 1.90
C TRP A 11 14.44 -20.60 1.96
N ASN A 12 14.80 -21.39 0.95
CA ASN A 12 16.11 -22.03 0.86
C ASN A 12 17.24 -21.04 0.55
N ARG A 13 16.89 -19.85 0.02
CA ARG A 13 17.87 -18.78 -0.25
C ARG A 13 18.27 -18.01 1.01
N VAL A 14 17.54 -18.19 2.11
CA VAL A 14 17.75 -17.46 3.37
C VAL A 14 18.80 -18.18 4.22
N LYS A 15 19.95 -17.53 4.42
CA LYS A 15 21.03 -18.06 5.29
C LYS A 15 20.68 -17.95 6.78
N GLU A 16 20.11 -16.82 7.19
CA GLU A 16 19.82 -16.49 8.60
C GLU A 16 18.32 -16.22 8.80
N LYS A 17 17.53 -17.27 9.00
CA LYS A 17 16.06 -17.17 9.15
C LYS A 17 15.62 -16.45 10.43
N ASN A 18 16.49 -16.31 11.41
CA ASN A 18 16.25 -15.65 12.69
C ASN A 18 16.47 -14.12 12.66
N LYS A 19 16.86 -13.55 11.51
CA LYS A 19 17.02 -12.10 11.33
C LYS A 19 15.82 -11.50 10.60
N TYR A 20 15.54 -10.23 10.90
CA TYR A 20 14.57 -9.45 10.13
C TYR A 20 15.02 -9.34 8.66
N PRO A 21 14.11 -9.41 7.67
CA PRO A 21 12.66 -9.63 7.78
C PRO A 21 12.23 -11.11 7.82
N PHE A 22 13.18 -12.06 7.78
CA PHE A 22 12.90 -13.49 7.66
C PHE A 22 12.32 -14.13 8.93
N ASN A 23 12.50 -13.48 10.08
CA ASN A 23 11.96 -13.91 11.37
C ASN A 23 10.56 -13.36 11.67
N ILE A 24 9.95 -12.58 10.76
CA ILE A 24 8.57 -12.14 10.91
C ILE A 24 7.69 -13.39 10.86
N PRO A 25 7.01 -13.76 11.95
CA PRO A 25 6.34 -15.06 12.05
C PRO A 25 5.33 -15.33 10.91
N ALA A 26 4.43 -14.36 10.65
CA ALA A 26 3.40 -14.45 9.61
C ALA A 26 3.96 -14.69 8.20
N LEU A 27 5.18 -14.20 7.94
CA LEU A 27 5.86 -14.36 6.66
C LEU A 27 6.69 -15.64 6.63
N SER A 28 7.38 -15.99 7.72
CA SER A 28 8.33 -17.11 7.80
C SER A 28 7.74 -18.48 7.42
N GLN A 29 6.42 -18.66 7.57
CA GLN A 29 5.69 -19.88 7.22
C GLN A 29 5.04 -19.84 5.83
N LEU A 30 5.07 -18.68 5.17
CA LEU A 30 4.35 -18.44 3.92
C LEU A 30 5.14 -18.94 2.72
N ASN A 31 4.63 -19.98 2.05
CA ASN A 31 5.22 -20.50 0.82
C ASN A 31 4.72 -19.76 -0.43
N ALA A 32 3.45 -19.33 -0.40
CA ALA A 32 2.84 -18.61 -1.49
C ALA A 32 1.62 -17.80 -1.04
N LEU A 33 1.30 -16.76 -1.80
CA LEU A 33 0.12 -15.93 -1.58
C LEU A 33 -0.58 -15.67 -2.91
N ASP A 34 -1.89 -15.91 -2.96
CA ASP A 34 -2.70 -15.70 -4.18
C ASP A 34 -3.04 -14.22 -4.34
N MET A 35 -2.72 -13.69 -5.51
CA MET A 35 -2.90 -12.27 -5.86
C MET A 35 -3.92 -12.08 -6.98
N ASN A 36 -4.66 -13.12 -7.38
CA ASN A 36 -5.56 -13.08 -8.54
C ASN A 36 -6.87 -12.29 -8.30
N HIS A 37 -6.75 -11.09 -7.73
CA HIS A 37 -7.84 -10.16 -7.42
C HIS A 37 -7.43 -8.73 -7.77
N ASN A 38 -8.37 -7.92 -8.27
CA ASN A 38 -8.09 -6.53 -8.66
C ASN A 38 -7.76 -5.64 -7.45
N LEU A 39 -8.31 -5.95 -6.28
CA LEU A 39 -8.16 -5.14 -5.08
C LEU A 39 -7.91 -6.05 -3.88
N ILE A 40 -6.74 -5.89 -3.27
CA ILE A 40 -6.29 -6.70 -2.14
C ILE A 40 -5.87 -5.77 -1.02
N PHE A 41 -6.43 -5.99 0.16
CA PHE A 41 -6.04 -5.31 1.39
C PHE A 41 -5.19 -6.20 2.28
N PHE A 42 -4.18 -5.62 2.91
CA PHE A 42 -3.39 -6.22 3.98
C PHE A 42 -3.73 -5.49 5.29
N ILE A 43 -4.17 -6.24 6.30
CA ILE A 43 -4.48 -5.73 7.64
C ILE A 43 -3.68 -6.51 8.68
N GLY A 44 -3.57 -5.99 9.90
CA GLY A 44 -2.81 -6.59 11.00
C GLY A 44 -2.14 -5.51 11.83
N GLU A 45 -1.58 -5.86 12.97
CA GLU A 45 -0.88 -4.92 13.84
C GLU A 45 0.42 -4.39 13.21
N ASN A 46 1.00 -3.36 13.84
CA ASN A 46 2.30 -2.83 13.42
C ASN A 46 3.39 -3.90 13.63
N GLY A 47 4.31 -4.03 12.68
CA GLY A 47 5.39 -5.02 12.75
C GLY A 47 5.02 -6.45 12.27
N THR A 48 3.77 -6.71 11.88
CA THR A 48 3.33 -8.01 11.35
C THR A 48 3.84 -8.33 9.93
N GLY A 49 4.52 -7.38 9.28
CA GLY A 49 5.18 -7.58 7.97
C GLY A 49 4.39 -7.13 6.74
N LYS A 50 3.28 -6.39 6.92
CA LYS A 50 2.47 -5.83 5.82
C LYS A 50 3.31 -4.95 4.88
N SER A 51 3.91 -3.90 5.43
CA SER A 51 4.77 -2.95 4.71
C SER A 51 5.99 -3.64 4.13
N THR A 52 6.62 -4.54 4.89
CA THR A 52 7.76 -5.36 4.43
C THR A 52 7.44 -6.16 3.16
N LEU A 53 6.25 -6.78 3.09
CA LEU A 53 5.82 -7.51 1.91
C LEU A 53 5.49 -6.57 0.74
N LEU A 54 4.78 -5.46 0.99
CA LEU A 54 4.48 -4.47 -0.04
C LEU A 54 5.75 -3.87 -0.66
N GLU A 55 6.73 -3.52 0.16
CA GLU A 55 8.04 -3.04 -0.26
C GLU A 55 8.73 -4.09 -1.12
N ALA A 56 8.81 -5.35 -0.68
CA ALA A 56 9.44 -6.41 -1.45
C ALA A 56 8.80 -6.59 -2.84
N ILE A 57 7.46 -6.52 -2.93
CA ILE A 57 6.74 -6.57 -4.21
C ILE A 57 7.10 -5.35 -5.07
N ALA A 58 7.10 -4.15 -4.50
CA ALA A 58 7.44 -2.91 -5.19
C ALA A 58 8.86 -2.95 -5.75
N PHE A 59 9.84 -3.34 -4.94
CA PHE A 59 11.23 -3.54 -5.35
C PHE A 59 11.36 -4.58 -6.47
N LYS A 60 10.68 -5.72 -6.37
CA LYS A 60 10.67 -6.76 -7.42
C LYS A 60 10.07 -6.26 -8.73
N CYS A 61 9.17 -5.28 -8.67
CA CYS A 61 8.60 -4.61 -9.85
C CYS A 61 9.50 -3.48 -10.39
N GLY A 62 10.51 -3.07 -9.63
CA GLY A 62 11.36 -1.92 -9.91
C GLY A 62 10.69 -0.57 -9.62
N PHE A 63 9.75 -0.51 -8.68
CA PHE A 63 9.16 0.75 -8.22
C PHE A 63 10.08 1.40 -7.18
N GLY A 64 10.33 2.71 -7.29
CA GLY A 64 11.23 3.42 -6.39
C GLY A 64 10.59 3.77 -5.03
N ASN A 65 11.38 3.78 -3.96
CA ASN A 65 10.97 4.11 -2.58
C ASN A 65 10.48 5.55 -2.39
N LYS A 66 10.94 6.48 -3.23
CA LYS A 66 10.57 7.91 -3.13
C LYS A 66 9.24 8.22 -3.81
N GLY A 67 8.39 7.22 -4.07
CA GLY A 67 7.22 7.41 -4.90
C GLY A 67 7.63 7.55 -6.34
N GLY A 68 7.69 6.43 -7.07
CA GLY A 68 8.23 6.49 -8.41
C GLY A 68 7.95 5.36 -9.37
N GLY A 69 8.03 5.67 -10.66
CA GLY A 69 8.14 4.68 -11.73
C GLY A 69 9.56 4.10 -11.78
N LYS A 70 9.85 3.27 -12.80
CA LYS A 70 11.10 2.50 -12.94
C LYS A 70 12.44 3.24 -12.85
N ASN A 71 12.45 4.58 -12.83
CA ASN A 71 13.65 5.41 -12.92
C ASN A 71 13.92 6.24 -11.65
N ASP A 72 13.12 6.10 -10.60
CA ASP A 72 13.29 6.89 -9.38
C ASP A 72 14.31 6.18 -8.47
N LEU A 73 15.55 6.65 -8.57
CA LEU A 73 16.76 6.13 -7.92
C LEU A 73 16.51 5.79 -6.45
N VAL A 74 16.60 4.49 -6.13
CA VAL A 74 16.62 4.01 -4.74
C VAL A 74 18.07 3.90 -4.31
N GLU A 75 18.44 4.64 -3.26
CA GLU A 75 19.50 4.19 -2.36
C GLU A 75 19.06 2.81 -1.88
N ASN A 76 19.65 1.75 -2.43
CA ASN A 76 19.36 0.39 -1.99
C ASN A 76 19.63 0.33 -0.48
N PRO A 77 18.59 0.17 0.37
CA PRO A 77 18.82 -0.34 1.71
C PRO A 77 19.58 -1.66 1.55
N ASP A 78 20.45 -1.97 2.51
CA ASP A 78 21.27 -3.17 2.47
C ASP A 78 20.41 -4.38 2.06
N SER A 79 20.69 -4.96 0.88
CA SER A 79 19.92 -6.04 0.25
C SER A 79 19.76 -7.27 1.15
N SER A 80 20.58 -7.37 2.19
CA SER A 80 20.47 -8.39 3.23
C SER A 80 19.20 -8.30 4.09
N ILE A 81 18.48 -7.16 4.05
CA ILE A 81 17.31 -6.86 4.91
C ILE A 81 16.00 -6.84 4.08
N MET A 82 15.98 -7.48 2.90
CA MET A 82 14.80 -7.50 2.03
C MET A 82 14.28 -8.90 1.73
N LEU A 83 12.97 -9.01 1.55
CA LEU A 83 12.33 -10.22 1.02
C LEU A 83 12.40 -10.30 -0.51
N GLU A 84 12.71 -9.20 -1.20
CA GLU A 84 12.80 -9.13 -2.67
C GLU A 84 13.59 -10.32 -3.27
N PRO A 85 14.78 -10.70 -2.76
CA PRO A 85 15.59 -11.75 -3.38
C PRO A 85 14.98 -13.15 -3.32
N ILE A 86 14.06 -13.37 -2.38
CA ILE A 86 13.44 -14.67 -2.12
C ILE A 86 12.02 -14.79 -2.69
N ILE A 87 11.39 -13.69 -3.08
CA ILE A 87 10.07 -13.72 -3.70
C ILE A 87 10.15 -13.88 -5.22
N THR A 88 9.17 -14.56 -5.79
CA THR A 88 8.92 -14.59 -7.24
C THR A 88 7.48 -14.17 -7.51
N LEU A 89 7.32 -13.22 -8.44
CA LEU A 89 6.02 -12.69 -8.85
C LEU A 89 5.57 -13.37 -10.15
N SER A 90 4.40 -14.00 -10.12
CA SER A 90 3.77 -14.62 -11.29
C SER A 90 2.72 -13.68 -11.89
N TRP A 91 2.73 -13.49 -13.20
CA TRP A 91 1.93 -12.45 -13.87
C TRP A 91 1.12 -12.98 -15.06
N LEU A 92 0.00 -12.33 -15.38
CA LEU A 92 -0.72 -12.51 -16.63
C LEU A 92 -1.66 -11.32 -16.96
N PRO A 93 -1.32 -10.46 -17.93
CA PRO A 93 0.00 -10.26 -18.53
C PRO A 93 0.96 -9.56 -17.55
N LYS A 94 2.26 -9.59 -17.83
CA LYS A 94 3.24 -8.80 -17.07
C LYS A 94 2.99 -7.31 -17.28
N VAL A 95 2.96 -6.56 -16.18
CA VAL A 95 2.84 -5.10 -16.19
C VAL A 95 4.10 -4.52 -15.55
N SER A 96 4.64 -3.47 -16.16
CA SER A 96 5.85 -2.78 -15.68
C SER A 96 5.60 -1.36 -15.21
N ASN A 97 4.36 -0.89 -15.34
CA ASN A 97 3.92 0.40 -14.85
C ASN A 97 3.21 0.23 -13.51
N GLY A 98 3.32 1.22 -12.65
CA GLY A 98 2.84 1.13 -11.28
C GLY A 98 3.52 2.14 -10.38
N PHE A 99 3.22 2.03 -9.09
CA PHE A 99 3.67 2.99 -8.10
C PHE A 99 3.62 2.39 -6.70
N LEU A 100 4.61 2.70 -5.87
CA LEU A 100 4.56 2.54 -4.42
C LEU A 100 4.31 3.90 -3.78
N LEU A 101 3.30 4.01 -2.93
CA LEU A 101 3.08 5.18 -2.08
C LEU A 101 3.03 4.78 -0.62
N ARG A 102 3.78 5.50 0.21
CA ARG A 102 3.67 5.42 1.66
C ARG A 102 3.29 6.81 2.14
N ALA A 103 2.34 6.90 3.08
CA ALA A 103 1.92 8.19 3.59
C ALA A 103 3.09 8.97 4.23
N GLU A 104 4.01 8.27 4.92
CA GLU A 104 5.19 8.87 5.54
C GLU A 104 6.18 9.47 4.53
N THR A 105 6.37 8.86 3.35
CA THR A 105 7.32 9.34 2.33
C THR A 105 6.68 10.27 1.31
N PHE A 106 5.39 10.59 1.45
CA PHE A 106 4.68 11.47 0.50
C PHE A 106 5.31 12.86 0.44
N PHE A 107 5.77 13.39 1.58
CA PHE A 107 6.43 14.70 1.63
C PHE A 107 7.78 14.69 0.90
N ASP A 108 8.57 13.63 1.08
CA ASP A 108 9.84 13.45 0.37
C ASP A 108 9.63 13.31 -1.13
N PHE A 109 8.55 12.63 -1.55
CA PHE A 109 8.15 12.57 -2.94
C PHE A 109 7.80 13.94 -3.51
N ALA A 110 7.02 14.74 -2.77
CA ALA A 110 6.69 16.11 -3.19
C ALA A 110 7.94 16.99 -3.33
N ASN A 111 8.88 16.92 -2.38
CA ASN A 111 10.17 17.63 -2.47
C ASN A 111 10.98 17.18 -3.69
N TYR A 112 11.00 15.89 -3.98
CA TYR A 112 11.69 15.34 -5.14
C TYR A 112 11.10 15.87 -6.46
N LEU A 113 9.76 15.95 -6.57
CA LEU A 113 9.12 16.56 -7.74
C LEU A 113 9.50 18.03 -7.91
N ASP A 114 9.55 18.79 -6.83
CA ASP A 114 9.96 20.19 -6.86
C ASP A 114 11.42 20.35 -7.30
N GLN A 115 12.30 19.44 -6.85
CA GLN A 115 13.69 19.40 -7.31
C GLN A 115 13.80 19.09 -8.81
N LEU A 116 13.05 18.11 -9.31
CA LEU A 116 13.00 17.79 -10.73
C LEU A 116 12.43 18.95 -11.57
N ALA A 117 11.46 19.69 -11.03
CA ALA A 117 10.88 20.83 -11.70
C ALA A 117 11.87 21.99 -11.89
N GLN A 118 12.92 22.06 -11.06
CA GLN A 118 14.01 23.01 -11.18
C GLN A 118 15.14 22.55 -12.12
N ASP A 119 15.15 21.28 -12.53
CA ASP A 119 16.15 20.74 -13.46
C ASP A 119 15.98 21.37 -14.87
N PRO A 120 17.04 21.92 -15.49
CA PRO A 120 16.94 22.60 -16.80
C PRO A 120 16.47 21.71 -17.96
N TYR A 121 16.64 20.39 -17.86
CA TYR A 121 16.25 19.42 -18.90
C TYR A 121 14.85 18.86 -18.66
N ILE A 122 14.38 18.84 -17.40
CA ILE A 122 13.06 18.33 -17.03
C ILE A 122 12.06 19.47 -16.88
N GLY A 123 12.30 20.45 -16.02
CA GLY A 123 11.39 21.59 -15.84
C GLY A 123 10.00 21.23 -15.28
N PRO A 124 9.06 22.20 -15.27
CA PRO A 124 7.77 22.08 -14.57
C PRO A 124 6.81 21.04 -15.16
N GLN A 125 7.11 20.48 -16.33
CA GLN A 125 6.30 19.43 -16.96
C GLN A 125 6.23 18.13 -16.14
N VAL A 126 7.13 17.95 -15.17
CA VAL A 126 7.05 16.85 -14.20
C VAL A 126 5.72 16.89 -13.43
N TYR A 127 5.14 18.07 -13.18
CA TYR A 127 3.87 18.22 -12.48
C TYR A 127 2.65 17.77 -13.28
N ASN A 128 2.74 17.62 -14.60
CA ASN A 128 1.59 17.28 -15.46
C ASN A 128 0.93 15.95 -15.05
N GLN A 129 1.72 15.01 -14.54
CA GLN A 129 1.22 13.72 -14.05
C GLN A 129 0.61 13.80 -12.63
N TYR A 130 0.67 14.98 -11.98
CA TYR A 130 0.30 15.20 -10.58
C TYR A 130 -0.65 16.39 -10.38
N GLY A 131 -1.29 16.87 -11.45
CA GLY A 131 -2.26 17.97 -11.39
C GLY A 131 -1.71 19.33 -11.86
N GLY A 132 -0.53 19.36 -12.47
CA GLY A 132 0.02 20.52 -13.19
C GLY A 132 0.67 21.60 -12.30
N LYS A 133 0.74 21.38 -10.99
CA LYS A 133 1.42 22.26 -10.03
C LYS A 133 2.12 21.45 -8.95
N SER A 134 2.93 22.11 -8.13
CA SER A 134 3.60 21.47 -6.99
C SER A 134 2.58 20.82 -6.04
N LEU A 135 2.97 19.70 -5.45
CA LEU A 135 2.19 19.03 -4.42
C LEU A 135 2.19 19.82 -3.09
N HIS A 136 3.20 20.66 -2.86
CA HIS A 136 3.27 21.54 -1.68
C HIS A 136 2.33 22.74 -1.78
N GLU A 137 1.88 23.10 -2.99
CA GLU A 137 0.89 24.16 -3.24
C GLU A 137 -0.57 23.65 -3.18
N GLN A 138 -0.78 22.51 -2.52
CA GLN A 138 -2.07 21.85 -2.34
C GLN A 138 -2.23 21.45 -0.87
N SER A 139 -3.47 21.30 -0.38
CA SER A 139 -3.64 20.65 0.92
C SER A 139 -3.19 19.18 0.83
N HIS A 140 -2.67 18.60 1.91
CA HIS A 140 -2.11 17.23 1.90
C HIS A 140 -3.04 16.20 1.25
N GLY A 141 -4.33 16.22 1.58
CA GLY A 141 -5.30 15.30 0.97
C GLY A 141 -5.74 15.66 -0.45
N GLU A 142 -5.63 16.92 -0.89
CA GLU A 142 -5.81 17.28 -2.30
C GLU A 142 -4.62 16.82 -3.14
N ALA A 143 -3.40 17.05 -2.66
CA ALA A 143 -2.18 16.57 -3.29
C ALA A 143 -2.23 15.05 -3.47
N PHE A 144 -2.68 14.33 -2.44
CA PHE A 144 -2.90 12.90 -2.48
C PHE A 144 -3.91 12.54 -3.58
N LEU A 145 -5.15 13.06 -3.55
CA LEU A 145 -6.18 12.73 -4.55
C LEU A 145 -5.80 13.16 -5.98
N SER A 146 -5.06 14.26 -6.15
CA SER A 146 -4.50 14.71 -7.43
C SER A 146 -3.50 13.71 -7.98
N LEU A 147 -2.64 13.12 -7.14
CA LEU A 147 -1.76 12.03 -7.54
C LEU A 147 -2.59 10.84 -8.05
N PHE A 148 -3.61 10.42 -7.32
CA PHE A 148 -4.45 9.29 -7.72
C PHE A 148 -5.19 9.54 -9.05
N SER A 149 -5.72 10.74 -9.22
CA SER A 149 -6.55 11.11 -10.37
C SER A 149 -5.75 11.34 -11.66
N ASN A 150 -4.47 11.67 -11.54
CA ASN A 150 -3.61 12.01 -12.68
C ASN A 150 -2.55 10.96 -12.98
N ARG A 151 -1.89 10.39 -11.96
CA ARG A 151 -0.80 9.41 -12.14
C ARG A 151 -1.33 8.02 -12.47
N LEU A 152 -2.49 7.63 -11.93
CA LEU A 152 -2.98 6.25 -12.06
C LEU A 152 -3.79 5.99 -13.34
N ARG A 153 -3.63 6.80 -14.39
CA ARG A 153 -4.41 6.69 -15.64
C ARG A 153 -3.97 5.56 -16.57
N GLY A 154 -2.95 4.79 -16.20
CA GLY A 154 -2.37 3.73 -17.01
C GLY A 154 -2.71 2.33 -16.54
N LYS A 155 -2.40 1.33 -17.37
CA LYS A 155 -2.41 -0.08 -16.94
C LYS A 155 -1.30 -0.31 -15.93
N GLY A 156 -1.60 -0.60 -14.66
CA GLY A 156 -0.61 -0.59 -13.59
C GLY A 156 -0.94 -1.40 -12.33
N LEU A 157 0.11 -1.75 -11.58
CA LEU A 157 0.02 -2.24 -10.20
C LEU A 157 0.26 -1.08 -9.23
N TYR A 158 -0.69 -0.81 -8.36
CA TYR A 158 -0.65 0.29 -7.40
C TYR A 158 -0.54 -0.25 -5.99
N ILE A 159 0.57 0.07 -5.33
CA ILE A 159 0.94 -0.43 -4.01
C ILE A 159 0.89 0.74 -3.04
N LEU A 160 0.04 0.66 -2.02
CA LEU A 160 -0.21 1.75 -1.09
C LEU A 160 -0.05 1.26 0.35
N ASP A 161 0.66 2.03 1.16
CA ASP A 161 0.88 1.74 2.58
C ASP A 161 0.30 2.88 3.41
N GLU A 162 -0.73 2.55 4.20
CA GLU A 162 -1.49 3.44 5.08
C GLU A 162 -1.97 4.75 4.40
N PRO A 163 -2.61 4.68 3.22
CA PRO A 163 -3.05 5.87 2.50
C PRO A 163 -4.01 6.77 3.30
N GLU A 164 -4.75 6.19 4.26
CA GLU A 164 -5.66 6.92 5.14
C GLU A 164 -4.98 7.95 6.05
N ALA A 165 -3.68 7.79 6.36
CA ALA A 165 -2.98 8.71 7.26
C ALA A 165 -2.94 10.15 6.70
N ALA A 166 -3.03 10.31 5.38
CA ALA A 166 -3.12 11.60 4.70
C ALA A 166 -4.57 12.04 4.38
N LEU A 167 -5.58 11.24 4.70
CA LEU A 167 -6.96 11.42 4.22
C LEU A 167 -7.98 11.51 5.35
N SER A 168 -8.78 12.58 5.35
CA SER A 168 -10.00 12.63 6.16
C SER A 168 -11.01 11.55 5.72
N PRO A 169 -11.99 11.17 6.58
CA PRO A 169 -13.00 10.18 6.23
C PRO A 169 -13.72 10.46 4.90
N GLN A 170 -14.11 11.72 4.63
CA GLN A 170 -14.73 12.07 3.35
C GLN A 170 -13.78 11.87 2.17
N ARG A 171 -12.48 12.16 2.34
CA ARG A 171 -11.49 11.95 1.28
C ARG A 171 -11.18 10.47 1.06
N GLN A 172 -11.26 9.64 2.09
CA GLN A 172 -11.20 8.18 1.92
C GLN A 172 -12.38 7.66 1.08
N MET A 173 -13.58 8.20 1.26
CA MET A 173 -14.74 7.88 0.39
C MET A 173 -14.51 8.34 -1.06
N ALA A 174 -13.93 9.53 -1.26
CA ALA A 174 -13.53 9.98 -2.60
C ALA A 174 -12.48 9.04 -3.21
N PHE A 175 -11.54 8.55 -2.40
CA PHE A 175 -10.53 7.61 -2.85
C PHE A 175 -11.13 6.24 -3.24
N LEU A 176 -12.11 5.72 -2.50
CA LEU A 176 -12.89 4.53 -2.91
C LEU A 176 -13.50 4.71 -4.32
N ARG A 177 -14.04 5.89 -4.62
CA ARG A 177 -14.61 6.21 -5.93
C ARG A 177 -13.54 6.15 -7.03
N ILE A 178 -12.38 6.74 -6.80
CA ILE A 178 -11.26 6.70 -7.75
C ILE A 178 -10.79 5.26 -7.99
N MET A 179 -10.60 4.47 -6.92
CA MET A 179 -10.25 3.05 -7.04
C MET A 179 -11.28 2.28 -7.86
N ARG A 180 -12.57 2.57 -7.66
CA ARG A 180 -13.66 1.93 -8.42
C ARG A 180 -13.59 2.23 -9.91
N ASP A 181 -13.38 3.49 -10.29
CA ASP A 181 -13.30 3.88 -11.70
C ASP A 181 -12.08 3.25 -12.38
N LEU A 182 -10.94 3.20 -11.69
CA LEU A 182 -9.71 2.57 -12.17
C LEU A 182 -9.84 1.03 -12.28
N GLU A 183 -10.46 0.38 -11.30
CA GLU A 183 -10.72 -1.06 -11.31
C GLU A 183 -11.65 -1.46 -12.47
N GLN A 184 -12.74 -0.70 -12.67
CA GLN A 184 -13.70 -0.93 -13.74
C GLN A 184 -13.13 -0.71 -15.14
N SER A 185 -12.17 0.20 -15.30
CA SER A 185 -11.44 0.36 -16.57
C SER A 185 -10.62 -0.88 -16.96
N GLY A 186 -10.41 -1.82 -16.03
CA GLY A 186 -9.60 -3.01 -16.25
C GLY A 186 -8.09 -2.75 -16.29
N HIS A 187 -7.67 -1.51 -15.98
CA HIS A 187 -6.29 -1.06 -16.03
C HIS A 187 -5.58 -1.09 -14.68
N ALA A 188 -6.30 -1.27 -13.57
CA ALA A 188 -5.68 -1.20 -12.25
C ALA A 188 -5.76 -2.52 -11.47
N GLN A 189 -4.67 -2.82 -10.78
CA GLN A 189 -4.65 -3.74 -9.65
C GLN A 189 -4.07 -3.00 -8.43
N PHE A 190 -4.70 -3.15 -7.28
CA PHE A 190 -4.32 -2.47 -6.04
C PHE A 190 -3.91 -3.47 -4.97
N LEU A 191 -2.79 -3.19 -4.31
CA LEU A 191 -2.34 -3.83 -3.08
C LEU A 191 -2.23 -2.74 -2.01
N ILE A 192 -3.03 -2.82 -0.96
CA ILE A 192 -3.14 -1.73 0.01
C ILE A 192 -3.00 -2.26 1.42
N ALA A 193 -1.99 -1.81 2.17
CA ALA A 193 -2.00 -1.97 3.63
C ALA A 193 -2.79 -0.82 4.24
N THR A 194 -3.75 -1.14 5.11
CA THR A 194 -4.62 -0.13 5.72
C THR A 194 -5.19 -0.60 7.05
N HIS A 195 -5.42 0.36 7.93
CA HIS A 195 -6.16 0.25 9.18
C HIS A 195 -7.53 0.93 9.07
N SER A 196 -7.90 1.45 7.89
CA SER A 196 -9.16 2.17 7.71
C SER A 196 -10.34 1.23 7.48
N PRO A 197 -11.34 1.17 8.38
CA PRO A 197 -12.57 0.44 8.13
C PRO A 197 -13.41 1.05 6.99
N ILE A 198 -13.14 2.30 6.58
CA ILE A 198 -13.78 2.93 5.42
C ILE A 198 -13.19 2.34 4.14
N LEU A 199 -11.87 2.23 4.03
CA LEU A 199 -11.23 1.66 2.83
C LEU A 199 -11.52 0.17 2.69
N LEU A 200 -11.49 -0.57 3.81
CA LEU A 200 -11.80 -2.00 3.85
C LEU A 200 -13.23 -2.33 3.41
N ALA A 201 -14.15 -1.36 3.44
CA ALA A 201 -15.53 -1.54 2.97
C ALA A 201 -15.67 -1.66 1.44
N TYR A 202 -14.56 -1.60 0.68
CA TYR A 202 -14.62 -1.74 -0.78
C TYR A 202 -15.20 -3.12 -1.17
N PRO A 203 -16.25 -3.16 -2.01
CA PRO A 203 -16.94 -4.40 -2.34
C PRO A 203 -16.07 -5.32 -3.21
N LYS A 204 -16.12 -6.64 -2.95
CA LYS A 204 -15.37 -7.68 -3.69
C LYS A 204 -13.84 -7.61 -3.55
N ALA A 205 -13.32 -6.79 -2.64
CA ALA A 205 -11.91 -6.84 -2.28
C ALA A 205 -11.60 -8.14 -1.53
N VAL A 206 -10.36 -8.61 -1.64
CA VAL A 206 -9.82 -9.65 -0.75
C VAL A 206 -9.07 -8.98 0.38
N ILE A 207 -9.34 -9.40 1.61
CA ILE A 207 -8.65 -8.90 2.80
C ILE A 207 -7.80 -10.03 3.36
N TYR A 208 -6.49 -9.81 3.42
CA TYR A 208 -5.56 -10.69 4.14
C TYR A 208 -5.24 -10.08 5.49
N SER A 209 -5.55 -10.83 6.56
CA SER A 209 -5.13 -10.50 7.91
C SER A 209 -3.78 -11.14 8.21
N PHE A 210 -2.84 -10.32 8.63
CA PHE A 210 -1.52 -10.69 9.11
C PHE A 210 -1.63 -10.78 10.63
N ALA A 211 -1.78 -12.01 11.13
CA ALA A 211 -1.76 -12.31 12.55
C ALA A 211 -0.34 -12.64 13.01
N GLU A 212 -0.15 -12.92 14.30
CA GLU A 212 1.17 -13.24 14.86
C GLU A 212 1.81 -14.51 14.29
N ASP A 213 1.09 -15.40 13.63
CA ASP A 213 1.62 -16.70 13.18
C ASP A 213 1.19 -17.09 11.76
N GLU A 214 0.16 -16.47 11.22
CA GLU A 214 -0.39 -16.80 9.91
C GLU A 214 -0.88 -15.59 9.12
N ILE A 215 -0.98 -15.77 7.80
CA ILE A 215 -1.72 -14.87 6.91
C ILE A 215 -2.95 -15.60 6.40
N LYS A 216 -4.13 -15.07 6.72
CA LYS A 216 -5.42 -15.66 6.32
C LYS A 216 -6.32 -14.66 5.64
N ARG A 217 -7.23 -15.16 4.81
CA ARG A 217 -8.32 -14.35 4.26
C ARG A 217 -9.41 -14.18 5.31
N VAL A 218 -9.95 -12.98 5.41
CA VAL A 218 -11.05 -12.64 6.33
C VAL A 218 -12.12 -11.82 5.60
N ALA A 219 -13.36 -11.91 6.07
CA ALA A 219 -14.42 -11.02 5.63
C ALA A 219 -14.27 -9.62 6.26
N TYR A 220 -14.92 -8.61 5.67
CA TYR A 220 -14.89 -7.23 6.17
C TYR A 220 -15.38 -7.13 7.62
N GLU A 221 -16.51 -7.77 7.92
CA GLU A 221 -17.13 -7.77 9.24
C GLU A 221 -16.36 -8.59 10.30
N GLU A 222 -15.44 -9.43 9.85
CA GLU A 222 -14.54 -10.21 10.71
C GLU A 222 -13.27 -9.44 11.07
N THR A 223 -13.00 -8.31 10.42
CA THR A 223 -11.82 -7.50 10.72
C THR A 223 -11.94 -6.82 12.08
N GLU A 224 -10.84 -6.80 12.83
CA GLU A 224 -10.76 -6.10 14.12
C GLU A 224 -11.08 -4.60 13.96
N HIS A 225 -10.57 -3.97 12.89
CA HIS A 225 -10.84 -2.57 12.57
C HIS A 225 -12.33 -2.27 12.43
N TYR A 226 -13.10 -3.16 11.78
CA TYR A 226 -14.56 -3.03 11.70
C TYR A 226 -15.21 -3.21 13.07
N GLN A 227 -14.89 -4.30 13.77
CA GLN A 227 -15.55 -4.67 15.02
C GLN A 227 -15.32 -3.64 16.12
N LEU A 228 -14.06 -3.23 16.34
CA LEU A 228 -13.68 -2.25 17.34
C LEU A 228 -14.27 -0.88 17.04
N THR A 229 -14.14 -0.40 15.79
CA THR A 229 -14.66 0.92 15.41
C THR A 229 -16.17 0.97 15.56
N LYS A 230 -16.90 -0.07 15.10
CA LYS A 230 -18.36 -0.15 15.23
C LYS A 230 -18.79 -0.20 16.70
N ALA A 231 -18.13 -1.03 17.51
CA ALA A 231 -18.45 -1.17 18.92
C ALA A 231 -18.25 0.15 19.67
N PHE A 232 -17.12 0.82 19.44
CA PHE A 232 -16.80 2.12 20.04
C PHE A 232 -17.80 3.21 19.63
N LEU A 233 -18.10 3.34 18.33
CA LEU A 233 -19.03 4.37 17.85
C LEU A 233 -20.46 4.17 18.36
N ASN A 234 -20.91 2.91 18.50
CA ASN A 234 -22.24 2.61 19.00
C ASN A 234 -22.36 2.73 20.52
N ASN A 235 -21.28 2.52 21.28
CA ASN A 235 -21.30 2.44 22.74
C ASN A 235 -20.27 3.36 23.41
N ARG A 236 -20.00 4.53 22.82
CA ARG A 236 -18.91 5.44 23.19
C ARG A 236 -18.80 5.72 24.69
N GLU A 237 -19.91 6.07 25.34
CA GLU A 237 -19.91 6.46 26.76
C GLU A 237 -19.50 5.29 27.67
N SER A 238 -20.00 4.08 27.41
CA SER A 238 -19.63 2.89 28.16
C SER A 238 -18.15 2.54 27.99
N PHE A 239 -17.65 2.63 26.75
CA PHE A 239 -16.22 2.42 26.46
C PHE A 239 -15.34 3.41 27.20
N LEU A 240 -15.67 4.71 27.14
CA LEU A 240 -14.89 5.75 27.83
C LEU A 240 -14.95 5.59 29.35
N LYS A 241 -16.11 5.23 29.91
CA LYS A 241 -16.23 4.98 31.34
C LYS A 241 -15.31 3.84 31.78
N GLN A 242 -15.36 2.69 31.10
CA GLN A 242 -14.51 1.55 31.44
C GLN A 242 -13.01 1.84 31.24
N LEU A 243 -12.66 2.57 30.18
CA LEU A 243 -11.26 2.93 29.90
C LEU A 243 -10.67 3.89 30.95
N PHE A 244 -11.52 4.71 31.57
CA PHE A 244 -11.12 5.71 32.57
C PHE A 244 -11.48 5.31 34.01
N GLU A 245 -12.02 4.12 34.26
CA GLU A 245 -12.42 3.64 35.60
C GLU A 245 -11.21 3.39 36.53
N ASP A 246 -9.98 3.39 36.01
CA ASP A 246 -8.70 3.34 36.75
C ASP A 246 -8.00 4.72 36.91
N TYR A 247 -8.74 5.84 36.81
CA TYR A 247 -8.27 7.20 37.14
C TYR A 247 -9.05 7.84 38.30
#